data_AF-A0A9P6V115-F1
#
_entry.id   AF-A0A9P6V115-F1
#
_cell.length_a   1.000
_cell.length_b   1.000
_cell.length_c   1.000
_cell.angle_alpha   90.00
_cell.angle_beta   90.00
_cell.angle_gamma   90.00
#
_symmetry.space_group_name_H-M   'P 1'
#
loop_
_entity.id
_entity.type
_entity.pdbx_description
1 polymer ?
#
loop_
_entity_poly.entity_id
_entity_poly.type
_entity_poly.pdbx_seq_one_letter_code
_entity_poly.pdbx_strand_id
1 'polypeptide(L)'
;NVCLAAPADSATAASSTEQIGIYHPEVPQNEQHIRPEFYDALAAAPTVAARRPVLEGATMIGSGNGTVVYQLKDRPQVGVLVVPSQMFSVGDDELATIYDNLATLRANGVTNLIIDLQGNGGGYVVFASRLVQMFFPNKDVLDTSLPSNLRVNPAVQHLANVGYNTSWADLYASVEFYDYTDKREYPNDDLYSKPVPATRYGRTADYSEMTTFMPHILHAPGDLSVFPWTEQPDRIRVLTDGRCGSSCSQSAFYFTKFKGVKSYAIGGFPGEPLSLSAFPGGIVSKLADIYQGFDTAKITNPFKAPLPYDASARFTSLEVFLPGRDIALDFDGAQYVADYRLNYTPENARHRAVMWNEVAAHAWQ
;
A
#
# COMPACT_ATOMS: atom_id res chain seq x y z
N ASN A 1 -65.44 15.81 -12.28
CA ASN A 1 -64.82 14.64 -11.62
C ASN A 1 -63.81 15.22 -10.62
N VAL A 2 -64.15 15.42 -9.35
CA VAL A 2 -64.49 14.43 -8.31
C VAL A 2 -63.23 13.63 -7.91
N CYS A 3 -62.72 13.67 -6.67
CA CYS A 3 -63.03 14.53 -5.50
C CYS A 3 -61.87 14.53 -4.47
N LEU A 4 -61.93 15.47 -3.52
CA LEU A 4 -61.68 15.39 -2.05
C LEU A 4 -60.92 14.17 -1.44
N ALA A 5 -60.18 14.26 -0.33
CA ALA A 5 -59.60 15.35 0.49
C ALA A 5 -58.72 14.73 1.63
N ALA A 6 -57.99 15.57 2.38
CA ALA A 6 -57.38 15.24 3.70
C ALA A 6 -58.46 15.38 4.84
N PRO A 7 -58.21 15.27 6.18
CA PRO A 7 -56.94 15.33 6.94
C PRO A 7 -56.81 14.42 8.21
N ALA A 8 -55.73 14.62 9.00
CA ALA A 8 -55.60 14.47 10.48
C ALA A 8 -55.91 13.08 11.13
N ASP A 9 -55.55 12.71 12.37
CA ASP A 9 -54.81 13.31 13.52
C ASP A 9 -54.33 12.14 14.45
N SER A 10 -53.47 12.25 15.49
CA SER A 10 -52.72 13.39 16.07
C SER A 10 -51.34 12.96 16.65
N ALA A 11 -51.19 12.71 17.97
CA ALA A 11 -49.91 12.47 18.65
C ALA A 11 -49.99 11.55 19.89
N THR A 12 -48.86 10.99 20.32
CA THR A 12 -48.51 10.77 21.75
C THR A 12 -47.00 10.58 21.89
N ALA A 13 -46.43 10.86 23.07
CA ALA A 13 -44.98 10.85 23.31
C ALA A 13 -44.59 10.06 24.57
N ALA A 14 -43.42 9.43 24.54
CA ALA A 14 -42.71 8.87 25.69
C ALA A 14 -41.20 9.00 25.46
N SER A 15 -40.41 9.02 26.54
CA SER A 15 -38.97 9.35 26.49
C SER A 15 -38.08 8.16 26.84
N SER A 16 -36.88 8.12 26.26
CA SER A 16 -35.64 7.84 27.02
C SER A 16 -34.42 8.32 26.23
N THR A 17 -33.33 8.55 26.96
CA THR A 17 -32.01 8.92 26.43
C THR A 17 -31.28 7.72 25.83
N GLU A 18 -30.53 7.90 24.73
CA GLU A 18 -29.16 7.38 24.66
C GLU A 18 -28.26 8.11 23.64
N GLN A 19 -26.97 8.08 23.95
CA GLN A 19 -25.74 8.33 23.18
C GLN A 19 -25.78 9.20 21.89
N ILE A 20 -24.98 10.27 21.90
CA ILE A 20 -24.55 11.00 20.71
C ILE A 20 -23.50 10.15 19.97
N GLY A 21 -23.94 9.33 19.02
CA GLY A 21 -23.05 8.68 18.06
C GLY A 21 -22.49 9.70 17.07
N ILE A 22 -21.17 9.79 16.94
CA ILE A 22 -20.52 10.60 15.91
C ILE A 22 -20.65 9.85 14.57
N TYR A 23 -21.74 10.11 13.86
CA TYR A 23 -22.02 9.52 12.57
C TYR A 23 -21.17 10.21 11.49
N HIS A 24 -19.99 9.67 11.22
CA HIS A 24 -19.25 10.02 10.02
C HIS A 24 -20.05 9.53 8.79
N PRO A 25 -20.27 10.37 7.77
CA PRO A 25 -20.99 9.94 6.57
C PRO A 25 -20.19 8.85 5.86
N GLU A 26 -20.88 7.77 5.51
CA GLU A 26 -20.29 6.64 4.77
C GLU A 26 -19.79 7.11 3.40
N VAL A 27 -18.49 6.95 3.13
CA VAL A 27 -17.92 7.17 1.79
C VAL A 27 -18.43 6.06 0.87
N PRO A 28 -19.18 6.36 -0.22
CA PRO A 28 -19.77 5.32 -1.06
C PRO A 28 -18.69 4.55 -1.84
N GLN A 29 -18.32 3.36 -1.38
CA GLN A 29 -17.29 2.55 -2.05
C GLN A 29 -17.83 2.00 -3.38
N ASN A 30 -17.39 2.58 -4.49
CA ASN A 30 -17.74 2.13 -5.84
C ASN A 30 -16.89 0.92 -6.25
N GLU A 31 -17.20 -0.26 -5.71
CA GLU A 31 -16.48 -1.52 -5.93
C GLU A 31 -16.49 -2.02 -7.39
N GLN A 32 -17.19 -1.35 -8.31
CA GLN A 32 -17.52 -1.89 -9.64
C GLN A 32 -16.64 -1.43 -10.82
N HIS A 33 -15.54 -0.69 -10.60
CA HIS A 33 -14.78 -0.06 -11.72
C HIS A 33 -13.33 -0.52 -11.94
N ILE A 34 -12.78 -1.39 -11.08
CA ILE A 34 -11.42 -1.92 -11.27
C ILE A 34 -11.41 -3.04 -12.34
N ARG A 35 -10.82 -2.78 -13.51
CA ARG A 35 -10.64 -3.79 -14.57
C ARG A 35 -9.49 -4.77 -14.24
N PRO A 36 -9.61 -6.08 -14.52
CA PRO A 36 -8.50 -7.03 -14.37
C PRO A 36 -7.30 -6.73 -15.29
N GLU A 37 -7.57 -6.13 -16.44
CA GLU A 37 -6.69 -6.05 -17.61
C GLU A 37 -5.37 -5.28 -17.36
N PHE A 38 -5.35 -4.40 -16.35
CA PHE A 38 -4.14 -3.66 -15.95
C PHE A 38 -3.14 -4.54 -15.18
N TYR A 39 -3.62 -5.60 -14.51
CA TYR A 39 -2.80 -6.48 -13.69
C TYR A 39 -2.07 -7.55 -14.51
N ASP A 40 -2.63 -8.00 -15.64
CA ASP A 40 -1.98 -8.98 -16.53
C ASP A 40 -0.63 -8.47 -17.07
N ALA A 41 -0.50 -7.16 -17.27
CA ALA A 41 0.74 -6.50 -17.68
C ALA A 41 1.85 -6.48 -16.60
N LEU A 42 1.51 -6.85 -15.36
CA LEU A 42 2.43 -7.05 -14.23
C LEU A 42 2.54 -8.53 -13.81
N ALA A 43 1.51 -9.34 -14.06
CA ALA A 43 1.38 -10.73 -13.60
C ALA A 43 2.30 -11.74 -14.32
N ALA A 44 3.13 -11.32 -15.28
CA ALA A 44 4.03 -12.18 -16.06
C ALA A 44 5.21 -12.81 -15.27
N ALA A 45 5.18 -12.78 -13.93
CA ALA A 45 6.07 -13.54 -13.07
C ALA A 45 5.50 -14.96 -12.88
N PRO A 46 6.23 -16.04 -13.22
CA PRO A 46 5.68 -17.39 -13.15
C PRO A 46 5.37 -17.78 -11.69
N THR A 47 4.13 -18.20 -11.44
CA THR A 47 3.63 -18.69 -10.15
C THR A 47 4.20 -20.07 -9.82
N VAL A 48 5.50 -20.11 -9.51
CA VAL A 48 6.14 -21.28 -8.90
C VAL A 48 5.47 -21.53 -7.56
N ALA A 49 4.63 -22.56 -7.50
CA ALA A 49 4.02 -23.03 -6.26
C ALA A 49 5.13 -23.39 -5.26
N ALA A 50 5.43 -22.46 -4.35
CA ALA A 50 6.57 -22.58 -3.46
C ALA A 50 6.41 -23.82 -2.58
N ARG A 51 7.44 -24.68 -2.54
CA ARG A 51 7.55 -25.72 -1.50
C ARG A 51 7.70 -25.01 -0.16
N ARG A 52 6.57 -24.75 0.51
CA ARG A 52 6.46 -24.06 1.80
C ARG A 52 7.42 -24.73 2.80
N PRO A 53 8.53 -24.06 3.19
CA PRO A 53 9.61 -24.76 3.87
C PRO A 53 9.24 -25.02 5.34
N VAL A 54 9.46 -26.26 5.77
CA VAL A 54 9.55 -26.59 7.19
C VAL A 54 10.86 -26.02 7.70
N LEU A 55 10.79 -25.11 8.68
CA LEU A 55 11.95 -24.44 9.26
C LEU A 55 12.25 -25.06 10.62
N GLU A 56 13.48 -25.53 10.83
CA GLU A 56 13.81 -26.33 12.01
C GLU A 56 13.57 -25.59 13.34
N GLY A 57 13.93 -24.31 13.40
CA GLY A 57 13.71 -23.44 14.57
C GLY A 57 12.34 -22.72 14.64
N ALA A 58 11.40 -22.97 13.71
CA ALA A 58 10.12 -22.27 13.69
C ALA A 58 8.93 -23.17 13.30
N THR A 59 7.88 -23.17 14.11
CA THR A 59 6.64 -23.90 13.83
C THR A 59 5.79 -23.09 12.86
N MET A 60 5.41 -23.67 11.72
CA MET A 60 4.45 -23.04 10.81
C MET A 60 3.05 -23.09 11.44
N ILE A 61 2.38 -21.95 11.47
CA ILE A 61 1.00 -21.81 11.94
C ILE A 61 0.04 -22.03 10.77
N GLY A 62 0.35 -21.44 9.61
CA GLY A 62 -0.41 -21.59 8.38
C GLY A 62 0.09 -20.65 7.28
N SER A 63 -0.66 -20.55 6.19
CA SER A 63 -0.23 -19.86 4.97
C SER A 63 -1.39 -19.61 4.01
N GLY A 64 -1.45 -18.41 3.44
CA GLY A 64 -2.36 -18.04 2.36
C GLY A 64 -1.77 -18.27 0.97
N ASN A 65 -2.30 -17.52 0.00
CA ASN A 65 -1.76 -17.37 -1.35
C ASN A 65 -0.53 -16.46 -1.35
N GLY A 66 -0.56 -15.39 -0.54
CA GLY A 66 0.47 -14.37 -0.46
C GLY A 66 1.47 -14.53 0.69
N THR A 67 1.02 -15.11 1.82
CA THR A 67 1.73 -15.06 3.09
C THR A 67 1.98 -16.43 3.74
N VAL A 68 2.95 -16.49 4.66
CA VAL A 68 3.20 -17.65 5.53
C VAL A 68 3.44 -17.16 6.96
N VAL A 69 2.81 -17.79 7.95
CA VAL A 69 2.92 -17.42 9.36
C VAL A 69 3.62 -18.50 10.17
N TYR A 70 4.57 -18.09 11.02
CA TYR A 70 5.36 -18.96 11.87
C TYR A 70 5.38 -18.46 13.32
N GLN A 71 5.70 -19.35 14.27
CA GLN A 71 6.05 -19.07 15.66
C GLN A 71 7.48 -19.58 15.93
N LEU A 72 8.34 -18.77 16.56
CA LEU A 72 9.71 -19.19 16.86
C LEU A 72 9.73 -20.20 18.02
N LYS A 73 10.53 -21.26 17.93
CA LYS A 73 10.58 -22.31 18.96
C LYS A 73 11.35 -21.88 20.20
N ASP A 74 12.48 -21.20 20.01
CA ASP A 74 13.36 -20.72 21.09
C ASP A 74 12.84 -19.43 21.74
N ARG A 75 11.91 -18.74 21.05
CA ARG A 75 11.24 -17.51 21.48
C ARG A 75 9.73 -17.61 21.21
N PRO A 76 9.00 -18.48 21.95
CA PRO A 76 7.58 -18.76 21.68
C PRO A 76 6.66 -17.54 21.82
N GLN A 77 7.11 -16.47 22.47
CA GLN A 77 6.40 -15.18 22.52
C GLN A 77 6.48 -14.37 21.22
N VAL A 78 7.18 -14.86 20.19
CA VAL A 78 7.43 -14.18 18.90
C VAL A 78 6.84 -14.96 17.73
N GLY A 79 5.98 -14.29 16.97
CA GLY A 79 5.47 -14.73 15.68
C GLY A 79 6.20 -14.05 14.52
N VAL A 80 6.12 -14.65 13.34
CA VAL A 80 6.64 -14.08 12.10
C VAL A 80 5.60 -14.18 11.00
N LEU A 81 5.21 -13.04 10.43
CA LEU A 81 4.41 -12.95 9.21
C LEU A 81 5.36 -12.71 8.04
N VAL A 82 5.54 -13.71 7.19
CA VAL A 82 6.38 -13.63 5.99
C VAL A 82 5.50 -13.24 4.80
N VAL A 83 5.83 -12.11 4.17
CA VAL A 83 5.15 -11.59 2.98
C VAL A 83 6.16 -11.56 1.83
N PRO A 84 6.42 -12.69 1.13
CA PRO A 84 7.41 -12.80 0.06
C PRO A 84 7.03 -12.04 -1.22
N SER A 85 5.76 -11.68 -1.41
CA SER A 85 5.24 -10.92 -2.54
C SER A 85 3.93 -10.24 -2.13
N GLN A 86 3.50 -9.20 -2.85
CA GLN A 86 2.14 -8.68 -2.77
C GLN A 86 1.38 -8.91 -4.09
N MET A 87 1.88 -9.78 -4.99
CA MET A 87 1.25 -10.17 -6.26
C MET A 87 0.34 -11.40 -6.09
N PHE A 88 -0.85 -11.19 -5.53
CA PHE A 88 -1.92 -12.18 -5.44
C PHE A 88 -3.28 -11.46 -5.48
N SER A 89 -4.33 -12.12 -5.98
CA SER A 89 -5.65 -11.51 -6.09
C SER A 89 -6.13 -11.04 -4.70
N VAL A 90 -6.49 -9.76 -4.59
CA VAL A 90 -6.93 -9.14 -3.33
C VAL A 90 -8.43 -9.40 -3.12
N GLY A 91 -8.79 -10.68 -3.02
CA GLY A 91 -10.01 -11.09 -2.34
C GLY A 91 -9.79 -11.06 -0.83
N ASP A 92 -10.87 -10.95 -0.05
CA ASP A 92 -10.79 -10.85 1.42
C ASP A 92 -10.17 -12.11 2.06
N ASP A 93 -10.21 -13.25 1.36
CA ASP A 93 -9.58 -14.53 1.68
C ASP A 93 -8.17 -14.42 2.28
N GLU A 94 -7.27 -13.59 1.71
CA GLU A 94 -5.89 -13.48 2.24
C GLU A 94 -5.86 -12.70 3.57
N LEU A 95 -6.67 -11.64 3.70
CA LEU A 95 -6.72 -10.84 4.94
C LEU A 95 -7.41 -11.63 6.06
N ALA A 96 -8.45 -12.40 5.75
CA ALA A 96 -9.06 -13.37 6.65
C ALA A 96 -8.06 -14.48 7.03
N THR A 97 -7.31 -15.03 6.06
CA THR A 97 -6.25 -16.02 6.35
C THR A 97 -5.17 -15.45 7.26
N ILE A 98 -4.74 -14.20 7.05
CA ILE A 98 -3.81 -13.52 7.96
C ILE A 98 -4.42 -13.40 9.36
N TYR A 99 -5.69 -12.97 9.47
CA TYR A 99 -6.40 -12.84 10.75
C TYR A 99 -6.47 -14.17 11.54
N ASP A 100 -6.84 -15.28 10.90
CA ASP A 100 -6.94 -16.59 11.57
C ASP A 100 -5.58 -17.12 12.05
N ASN A 101 -4.53 -16.87 11.27
CA ASN A 101 -3.16 -17.17 11.68
C ASN A 101 -2.68 -16.28 12.84
N LEU A 102 -3.03 -14.99 12.83
CA LEU A 102 -2.78 -14.05 13.92
C LEU A 102 -3.55 -14.43 15.20
N ALA A 103 -4.79 -14.92 15.07
CA ALA A 103 -5.59 -15.46 16.17
C ALA A 103 -4.98 -16.73 16.76
N THR A 104 -4.43 -17.59 15.92
CA THR A 104 -3.71 -18.80 16.35
C THR A 104 -2.39 -18.46 17.06
N LEU A 105 -1.61 -17.50 16.55
CA LEU A 105 -0.43 -16.97 17.25
C LEU A 105 -0.81 -16.42 18.63
N ARG A 106 -1.85 -15.59 18.72
CA ARG A 106 -2.38 -15.05 19.97
C ARG A 106 -2.78 -16.15 20.96
N ALA A 107 -3.49 -17.19 20.48
CA ALA A 107 -3.89 -18.34 21.31
C ALA A 107 -2.67 -19.11 21.85
N ASN A 108 -1.58 -19.18 21.07
CA ASN A 108 -0.30 -19.77 21.48
C ASN A 108 0.57 -18.86 22.36
N GLY A 109 0.04 -17.74 22.87
CA GLY A 109 0.74 -16.84 23.80
C GLY A 109 1.74 -15.87 23.14
N VAL A 110 1.70 -15.72 21.81
CA VAL A 110 2.56 -14.77 21.10
C VAL A 110 2.14 -13.34 21.44
N THR A 111 3.14 -12.48 21.68
CA THR A 111 2.96 -11.07 22.06
C THR A 111 3.69 -10.09 21.15
N ASN A 112 4.63 -10.56 20.34
CA ASN A 112 5.46 -9.75 19.46
C ASN A 112 5.52 -10.35 18.05
N LEU A 113 5.66 -9.51 17.02
CA LEU A 113 5.70 -9.94 15.61
C LEU A 113 6.91 -9.39 14.85
N ILE A 114 7.51 -10.23 14.01
CA ILE A 114 8.35 -9.81 12.90
C ILE A 114 7.52 -9.87 11.61
N ILE A 115 7.44 -8.77 10.87
CA ILE A 115 6.88 -8.72 9.52
C ILE A 115 8.05 -8.80 8.54
N ASP A 116 8.23 -9.94 7.90
CA ASP A 116 9.35 -10.25 7.03
C ASP A 116 8.98 -9.99 5.57
N LEU A 117 9.60 -8.95 4.99
CA LEU A 117 9.42 -8.43 3.65
C LEU A 117 10.63 -8.73 2.73
N GLN A 118 11.55 -9.62 3.11
CA GLN A 118 12.75 -9.91 2.32
C GLN A 118 12.39 -10.44 0.92
N GLY A 119 13.01 -9.87 -0.11
CA GLY A 119 12.81 -10.26 -1.51
C GLY A 119 11.49 -9.79 -2.15
N ASN A 120 10.63 -9.08 -1.42
CA ASN A 120 9.29 -8.71 -1.88
C ASN A 120 9.30 -7.51 -2.84
N GLY A 121 9.22 -7.77 -4.14
CA GLY A 121 9.19 -6.73 -5.18
C GLY A 121 7.91 -5.87 -5.22
N GLY A 122 6.92 -6.13 -4.37
CA GLY A 122 5.62 -5.47 -4.33
C GLY A 122 4.51 -6.26 -5.03
N GLY A 123 3.53 -5.55 -5.60
CA GLY A 123 2.29 -6.07 -6.14
C GLY A 123 1.13 -5.08 -5.96
N TYR A 124 0.00 -5.53 -5.40
CA TYR A 124 -1.20 -4.71 -5.26
C TYR A 124 -1.06 -3.64 -4.16
N VAL A 125 -1.18 -2.36 -4.53
CA VAL A 125 -1.18 -1.21 -3.61
C VAL A 125 -2.29 -1.29 -2.55
N VAL A 126 -3.48 -1.78 -2.93
CA VAL A 126 -4.61 -2.04 -2.03
C VAL A 126 -4.18 -2.89 -0.82
N PHE A 127 -3.46 -3.98 -1.07
CA PHE A 127 -2.98 -4.86 -0.01
C PHE A 127 -1.88 -4.19 0.83
N ALA A 128 -1.01 -3.36 0.24
CA ALA A 128 0.03 -2.68 0.99
C ALA A 128 -0.50 -1.72 2.07
N SER A 129 -1.63 -1.07 1.80
CA SER A 129 -2.34 -0.21 2.75
C SER A 129 -3.15 -1.05 3.76
N ARG A 130 -3.97 -2.00 3.29
CA ARG A 130 -4.79 -2.88 4.15
C ARG A 130 -3.96 -3.75 5.09
N LEU A 131 -2.78 -4.24 4.68
CA LEU A 131 -1.84 -4.99 5.53
C LEU A 131 -1.40 -4.17 6.75
N VAL A 132 -1.22 -2.86 6.61
CA VAL A 132 -0.81 -2.00 7.75
C VAL A 132 -1.99 -1.77 8.68
N GLN A 133 -3.20 -1.59 8.12
CA GLN A 133 -4.44 -1.42 8.89
C GLN A 133 -4.80 -2.65 9.75
N MET A 134 -4.34 -3.86 9.37
CA MET A 134 -4.45 -5.07 10.22
C MET A 134 -3.72 -4.95 11.57
N PHE A 135 -2.76 -4.03 11.69
CA PHE A 135 -1.97 -3.78 12.90
C PHE A 135 -2.17 -2.36 13.46
N PHE A 136 -2.51 -1.39 12.62
CA PHE A 136 -2.72 0.00 12.96
C PHE A 136 -3.96 0.56 12.23
N PRO A 137 -5.18 0.23 12.71
CA PRO A 137 -6.43 0.66 12.07
C PRO A 137 -6.47 2.17 11.84
N ASN A 138 -6.93 2.59 10.65
CA ASN A 138 -6.94 4.00 10.26
C ASN A 138 -7.83 4.83 11.20
N LYS A 139 -7.29 5.95 11.69
CA LYS A 139 -8.03 6.98 12.44
C LYS A 139 -8.44 8.17 11.57
N ASP A 140 -7.77 8.32 10.44
CA ASP A 140 -8.03 9.28 9.38
C ASP A 140 -7.94 8.55 8.03
N VAL A 141 -8.64 9.04 7.01
CA VAL A 141 -8.64 8.44 5.67
C VAL A 141 -7.23 8.39 5.03
N LEU A 142 -6.32 9.30 5.41
CA LEU A 142 -4.95 9.36 4.89
C LEU A 142 -3.89 8.60 5.72
N ASP A 143 -4.27 7.91 6.81
CA ASP A 143 -3.35 7.25 7.76
C ASP A 143 -2.40 6.20 7.12
N THR A 144 -2.77 5.69 5.94
CA THR A 144 -2.03 4.70 5.15
C THR A 144 -2.04 5.08 3.66
N SER A 145 -1.83 6.37 3.39
CA SER A 145 -1.71 6.98 2.04
C SER A 145 -0.47 7.88 1.96
N LEU A 146 0.32 7.76 0.89
CA LEU A 146 1.45 8.66 0.62
C LEU A 146 0.96 9.94 -0.10
N PRO A 147 1.31 11.14 0.36
CA PRO A 147 1.15 12.34 -0.46
C PRO A 147 1.93 12.17 -1.76
N SER A 148 1.33 12.56 -2.87
CA SER A 148 1.79 12.23 -4.21
C SER A 148 1.45 13.37 -5.19
N ASN A 149 2.20 13.51 -6.30
CA ASN A 149 1.73 14.34 -7.42
C ASN A 149 2.24 13.85 -8.79
N LEU A 150 1.50 14.18 -9.85
CA LEU A 150 1.85 13.81 -11.23
C LEU A 150 2.39 15.02 -11.99
N ARG A 151 3.27 14.78 -12.95
CA ARG A 151 3.71 15.86 -13.85
C ARG A 151 2.68 16.10 -14.95
N VAL A 152 2.16 17.32 -15.03
CA VAL A 152 1.12 17.71 -15.98
C VAL A 152 1.74 18.42 -17.19
N ASN A 153 1.10 18.26 -18.34
CA ASN A 153 1.44 18.93 -19.59
C ASN A 153 0.24 18.82 -20.56
N PRO A 154 0.20 19.56 -21.69
CA PRO A 154 -0.96 19.55 -22.59
C PRO A 154 -1.35 18.19 -23.18
N ALA A 155 -0.43 17.22 -23.25
CA ALA A 155 -0.76 15.85 -23.69
C ALA A 155 -1.50 15.08 -22.59
N VAL A 156 -1.07 15.21 -21.32
CA VAL A 156 -1.75 14.66 -20.14
C VAL A 156 -3.14 15.29 -19.98
N GLN A 157 -3.25 16.61 -20.11
CA GLN A 157 -4.54 17.31 -20.01
C GLN A 157 -5.52 16.92 -21.13
N HIS A 158 -5.04 16.58 -22.32
CA HIS A 158 -5.88 16.11 -23.41
C HIS A 158 -6.39 14.68 -23.17
N LEU A 159 -5.56 13.78 -22.62
CA LEU A 159 -5.99 12.45 -22.17
C LEU A 159 -7.00 12.55 -21.02
N ALA A 160 -6.71 13.36 -20.01
CA ALA A 160 -7.54 13.52 -18.82
C ALA A 160 -8.93 14.08 -19.17
N ASN A 161 -9.02 15.18 -19.92
CA ASN A 161 -10.29 15.77 -20.34
C ASN A 161 -11.21 14.78 -21.10
N VAL A 162 -10.64 13.86 -21.89
CA VAL A 162 -11.39 12.80 -22.60
C VAL A 162 -11.64 11.57 -21.73
N GLY A 163 -10.80 11.34 -20.71
CA GLY A 163 -10.76 10.11 -19.92
C GLY A 163 -11.29 10.21 -18.48
N TYR A 164 -11.54 11.42 -17.94
CA TYR A 164 -11.66 11.67 -16.50
C TYR A 164 -12.75 10.85 -15.78
N ASN A 165 -13.77 10.41 -16.50
CA ASN A 165 -14.90 9.61 -16.02
C ASN A 165 -14.94 8.19 -16.63
N THR A 166 -13.80 7.68 -17.11
CA THR A 166 -13.73 6.42 -17.88
C THR A 166 -12.72 5.42 -17.30
N SER A 167 -13.15 4.17 -17.11
CA SER A 167 -12.32 3.09 -16.55
C SER A 167 -11.25 2.52 -17.49
N TRP A 168 -10.85 3.25 -18.54
CA TRP A 168 -9.67 2.95 -19.35
C TRP A 168 -8.54 3.98 -19.16
N ALA A 169 -8.85 5.14 -18.59
CA ALA A 169 -7.87 6.23 -18.45
C ALA A 169 -6.95 6.08 -17.23
N ASP A 170 -7.38 5.32 -16.21
CA ASP A 170 -6.58 4.91 -15.04
C ASP A 170 -5.83 6.09 -14.40
N LEU A 171 -4.50 6.18 -14.54
CA LEU A 171 -3.68 7.33 -14.14
C LEU A 171 -4.25 8.70 -14.54
N TYR A 172 -4.96 8.82 -15.65
CA TYR A 172 -5.54 10.07 -16.16
C TYR A 172 -7.02 10.25 -15.80
N ALA A 173 -7.61 9.33 -15.03
CA ALA A 173 -8.95 9.46 -14.47
C ALA A 173 -8.87 10.11 -13.08
N SER A 174 -9.23 11.40 -12.98
CA SER A 174 -9.22 12.14 -11.70
C SER A 174 -10.02 11.46 -10.58
N VAL A 175 -11.01 10.63 -10.91
CA VAL A 175 -11.81 9.83 -9.95
C VAL A 175 -11.07 8.68 -9.26
N GLU A 176 -9.92 8.24 -9.77
CA GLU A 176 -9.06 7.23 -9.11
C GLU A 176 -8.20 7.85 -7.99
N PHE A 177 -8.28 9.18 -7.84
CA PHE A 177 -7.45 9.99 -6.95
C PHE A 177 -8.29 10.71 -5.88
N TYR A 178 -7.59 11.13 -4.83
CA TYR A 178 -8.16 11.82 -3.69
C TYR A 178 -7.24 12.98 -3.28
N ASP A 179 -7.82 14.16 -3.09
CA ASP A 179 -7.11 15.37 -2.70
C ASP A 179 -6.49 15.18 -1.30
N TYR A 180 -5.16 15.23 -1.22
CA TYR A 180 -4.43 15.02 0.03
C TYR A 180 -4.49 16.24 0.94
N THR A 181 -4.81 17.42 0.39
CA THR A 181 -4.79 18.72 1.07
C THR A 181 -6.18 19.05 1.64
N ASP A 182 -7.21 19.04 0.79
CA ASP A 182 -8.59 19.33 1.16
C ASP A 182 -9.33 18.12 1.78
N LYS A 183 -8.77 16.90 1.62
CA LYS A 183 -9.40 15.61 2.00
C LYS A 183 -10.77 15.39 1.34
N ARG A 184 -10.78 15.34 0.01
CA ARG A 184 -11.98 15.14 -0.81
C ARG A 184 -11.70 14.35 -2.07
N GLU A 185 -12.73 13.71 -2.61
CA GLU A 185 -12.72 13.14 -3.96
C GLU A 185 -12.70 14.24 -5.03
N TYR A 186 -12.32 13.89 -6.26
CA TYR A 186 -12.41 14.78 -7.42
C TYR A 186 -13.76 14.62 -8.15
N PRO A 187 -14.65 15.63 -8.14
CA PRO A 187 -15.96 15.55 -8.82
C PRO A 187 -15.87 15.78 -10.34
N ASN A 188 -14.67 16.05 -10.86
CA ASN A 188 -14.38 16.57 -12.19
C ASN A 188 -12.87 16.37 -12.50
N ASP A 189 -12.40 16.96 -13.61
CA ASP A 189 -10.99 16.91 -14.02
C ASP A 189 -10.11 18.01 -13.39
N ASP A 190 -10.39 18.46 -12.16
CA ASP A 190 -9.64 19.58 -11.55
C ASP A 190 -8.16 19.24 -11.31
N LEU A 191 -7.84 17.98 -10.97
CA LEU A 191 -6.48 17.48 -10.73
C LEU A 191 -5.52 17.73 -11.90
N TYR A 192 -6.04 17.67 -13.14
CA TYR A 192 -5.27 17.86 -14.37
C TYR A 192 -5.55 19.20 -15.07
N SER A 193 -6.76 19.75 -14.97
CA SER A 193 -7.11 21.03 -15.60
C SER A 193 -6.61 22.27 -14.84
N LYS A 194 -6.28 22.14 -13.54
CA LYS A 194 -5.74 23.23 -12.69
C LYS A 194 -4.32 22.92 -12.16
N PRO A 195 -3.32 22.72 -13.03
CA PRO A 195 -1.99 22.35 -12.58
C PRO A 195 -1.29 23.49 -11.82
N VAL A 196 -0.42 23.11 -10.88
CA VAL A 196 0.43 24.01 -10.10
C VAL A 196 1.89 23.93 -10.57
N PRO A 197 2.59 25.07 -10.73
CA PRO A 197 3.99 25.05 -11.14
C PRO A 197 4.89 24.66 -9.97
N ALA A 198 5.66 23.57 -10.13
CA ALA A 198 6.65 23.12 -9.15
C ALA A 198 8.05 23.09 -9.76
N THR A 199 9.09 23.26 -8.92
CA THR A 199 10.49 23.20 -9.37
C THR A 199 11.20 22.01 -8.72
N ARG A 200 11.65 21.06 -9.55
CA ARG A 200 12.48 19.92 -9.13
C ARG A 200 13.87 20.09 -9.75
N TYR A 201 14.94 20.02 -8.94
CA TYR A 201 16.34 20.06 -9.41
C TYR A 201 16.66 21.20 -10.40
N GLY A 202 16.17 22.41 -10.11
CA GLY A 202 16.38 23.59 -10.96
C GLY A 202 15.56 23.63 -12.26
N ARG A 203 14.61 22.70 -12.45
CA ARG A 203 13.67 22.69 -13.58
C ARG A 203 12.25 22.92 -13.07
N THR A 204 11.64 24.02 -13.51
CA THR A 204 10.22 24.27 -13.29
C THR A 204 9.40 23.51 -14.33
N ALA A 205 8.31 22.89 -13.89
CA ALA A 205 7.29 22.28 -14.74
C ALA A 205 5.93 22.32 -14.03
N ASP A 206 4.88 22.11 -14.80
CA ASP A 206 3.52 21.99 -14.26
C ASP A 206 3.30 20.58 -13.67
N TYR A 207 2.61 20.53 -12.54
CA TYR A 207 2.27 19.31 -11.81
C TYR A 207 0.81 19.36 -11.35
N SER A 208 0.25 18.23 -10.94
CA SER A 208 -1.01 18.22 -10.19
C SER A 208 -0.79 18.86 -8.81
N GLU A 209 -1.89 19.26 -8.17
CA GLU A 209 -1.87 19.50 -6.72
C GLU A 209 -1.56 18.20 -5.94
N MET A 210 -1.35 18.33 -4.62
CA MET A 210 -0.96 17.19 -3.78
C MET A 210 -2.15 16.26 -3.57
N THR A 211 -1.99 15.03 -4.06
CA THR A 211 -3.04 14.01 -4.18
C THR A 211 -2.55 12.67 -3.61
N THR A 212 -3.38 11.64 -3.68
CA THR A 212 -3.04 10.23 -3.47
C THR A 212 -3.97 9.38 -4.33
N PHE A 213 -3.61 8.12 -4.59
CA PHE A 213 -4.62 7.15 -5.00
C PHE A 213 -5.73 7.05 -3.96
N MET A 214 -6.95 6.76 -4.43
CA MET A 214 -8.16 6.64 -3.62
C MET A 214 -7.92 5.78 -2.37
N PRO A 215 -7.97 6.35 -1.14
CA PRO A 215 -7.55 5.63 0.06
C PRO A 215 -8.41 4.40 0.36
N HIS A 216 -7.77 3.23 0.39
CA HIS A 216 -8.46 1.98 0.65
C HIS A 216 -8.64 1.74 2.14
N ILE A 217 -9.89 1.67 2.60
CA ILE A 217 -10.21 1.23 3.97
C ILE A 217 -10.16 -0.30 4.04
N LEU A 218 -9.65 -0.82 5.16
CA LEU A 218 -9.77 -2.22 5.57
C LEU A 218 -11.13 -2.46 6.23
N HIS A 219 -11.98 -3.24 5.57
CA HIS A 219 -13.07 -3.94 6.24
C HIS A 219 -12.44 -5.12 7.00
N ALA A 220 -12.29 -4.99 8.32
CA ALA A 220 -11.54 -5.97 9.09
C ALA A 220 -12.30 -7.31 9.17
N PRO A 221 -11.64 -8.47 8.93
CA PRO A 221 -12.27 -9.79 8.99
C PRO A 221 -12.67 -10.22 10.42
N GLY A 222 -12.29 -9.45 11.44
CA GLY A 222 -12.69 -9.61 12.83
C GLY A 222 -12.12 -8.50 13.71
N ASP A 223 -12.35 -8.59 15.02
CA ASP A 223 -11.90 -7.58 15.99
C ASP A 223 -10.36 -7.59 16.11
N LEU A 224 -9.71 -6.59 15.53
CA LEU A 224 -8.26 -6.42 15.59
C LEU A 224 -7.75 -6.03 16.99
N SER A 225 -8.61 -5.48 17.86
CA SER A 225 -8.22 -5.03 19.21
C SER A 225 -7.88 -6.18 20.16
N VAL A 226 -8.29 -7.42 19.82
CA VAL A 226 -7.95 -8.60 20.60
C VAL A 226 -6.45 -8.91 20.62
N PHE A 227 -5.71 -8.47 19.59
CA PHE A 227 -4.31 -8.83 19.41
C PHE A 227 -3.35 -7.97 20.23
N PRO A 228 -2.32 -8.55 20.88
CA PRO A 228 -1.42 -7.79 21.75
C PRO A 228 -0.50 -6.80 21.01
N TRP A 229 -0.37 -6.90 19.69
CA TRP A 229 0.47 -6.04 18.85
C TRP A 229 -0.30 -4.90 18.16
N THR A 230 -1.64 -4.90 18.18
CA THR A 230 -2.45 -3.86 17.53
C THR A 230 -2.24 -2.52 18.22
N GLU A 231 -1.95 -1.48 17.43
CA GLU A 231 -1.57 -0.14 17.92
C GLU A 231 -0.30 -0.11 18.80
N GLN A 232 0.54 -1.15 18.76
CA GLN A 232 1.74 -1.30 19.60
C GLN A 232 3.01 -1.41 18.73
N PRO A 233 3.62 -0.30 18.27
CA PRO A 233 4.79 -0.36 17.39
C PRO A 233 6.01 -0.98 18.07
N ASP A 234 6.13 -0.88 19.39
CA ASP A 234 7.19 -1.54 20.16
C ASP A 234 7.08 -3.08 20.16
N ARG A 235 5.92 -3.65 19.78
CA ARG A 235 5.69 -5.10 19.65
C ARG A 235 5.80 -5.62 18.22
N ILE A 236 6.07 -4.76 17.23
CA ILE A 236 6.24 -5.13 15.82
C ILE A 236 7.65 -4.75 15.35
N ARG A 237 8.25 -5.54 14.46
CA ARG A 237 9.47 -5.19 13.72
C ARG A 237 9.29 -5.49 12.24
N VAL A 238 9.79 -4.61 11.37
CA VAL A 238 9.86 -4.89 9.92
C VAL A 238 11.25 -5.44 9.61
N LEU A 239 11.33 -6.62 8.98
CA LEU A 239 12.56 -7.23 8.47
C LEU A 239 12.59 -7.17 6.95
N THR A 240 13.73 -6.79 6.38
CA THR A 240 13.94 -6.62 4.93
C THR A 240 15.40 -6.92 4.55
N ASP A 241 15.65 -7.11 3.26
CA ASP A 241 16.97 -7.32 2.66
C ASP A 241 17.35 -6.19 1.68
N GLY A 242 16.62 -5.08 1.73
CA GLY A 242 16.74 -3.95 0.82
C GLY A 242 16.12 -4.18 -0.56
N ARG A 243 15.50 -5.33 -0.84
CA ARG A 243 14.82 -5.60 -2.12
C ARG A 243 13.35 -5.20 -2.15
N CYS A 244 12.78 -4.84 -0.98
CA CYS A 244 11.39 -4.42 -0.85
C CYS A 244 11.05 -3.25 -1.79
N GLY A 245 10.15 -3.43 -2.75
CA GLY A 245 9.91 -2.47 -3.84
C GLY A 245 8.42 -2.18 -4.07
N SER A 246 8.11 -1.15 -4.86
CA SER A 246 6.73 -0.80 -5.24
C SER A 246 5.79 -0.73 -4.01
N SER A 247 4.66 -1.43 -4.02
CA SER A 247 3.71 -1.53 -2.90
C SER A 247 4.34 -2.06 -1.60
N CYS A 248 5.35 -2.96 -1.65
CA CYS A 248 6.08 -3.38 -0.45
C CYS A 248 6.76 -2.18 0.22
N SER A 249 7.37 -1.30 -0.58
CA SER A 249 8.00 -0.07 -0.10
C SER A 249 6.98 0.82 0.61
N GLN A 250 5.74 0.91 0.10
CA GLN A 250 4.67 1.62 0.80
C GLN A 250 4.38 1.00 2.18
N SER A 251 4.16 -0.33 2.28
CA SER A 251 3.95 -0.99 3.58
C SER A 251 5.10 -0.72 4.55
N ALA A 252 6.34 -0.80 4.07
CA ALA A 252 7.52 -0.53 4.89
C ALA A 252 7.59 0.95 5.33
N PHE A 253 7.25 1.92 4.47
CA PHE A 253 7.18 3.34 4.85
C PHE A 253 6.00 3.64 5.80
N TYR A 254 4.82 3.05 5.61
CA TYR A 254 3.69 3.22 6.52
C TYR A 254 4.02 2.64 7.91
N PHE A 255 4.52 1.40 8.00
CA PHE A 255 4.94 0.83 9.28
C PHE A 255 6.02 1.70 9.97
N THR A 256 7.07 2.10 9.25
CA THR A 256 8.25 2.74 9.87
C THR A 256 8.12 4.25 10.09
N LYS A 257 7.62 4.99 9.09
CA LYS A 257 7.59 6.47 9.09
C LYS A 257 6.25 7.04 9.58
N PHE A 258 5.13 6.33 9.38
CA PHE A 258 3.80 6.77 9.85
C PHE A 258 3.47 6.19 11.22
N LYS A 259 3.67 4.87 11.41
CA LYS A 259 3.27 4.16 12.64
C LYS A 259 4.43 3.88 13.61
N GLY A 260 5.67 4.25 13.27
CA GLY A 260 6.85 4.24 14.17
C GLY A 260 7.51 2.87 14.42
N VAL A 261 7.10 1.82 13.71
CA VAL A 261 7.63 0.45 13.83
C VAL A 261 9.11 0.41 13.46
N LYS A 262 9.94 -0.25 14.28
CA LYS A 262 11.39 -0.33 14.03
C LYS A 262 11.77 -1.33 12.93
N SER A 263 12.66 -0.89 12.05
CA SER A 263 13.11 -1.61 10.84
C SER A 263 14.49 -2.24 10.99
N TYR A 264 14.62 -3.43 10.42
CA TYR A 264 15.80 -4.29 10.45
C TYR A 264 16.11 -4.70 9.02
N ALA A 265 17.26 -4.28 8.50
CA ALA A 265 17.75 -4.70 7.19
C ALA A 265 18.91 -5.69 7.35
N ILE A 266 19.00 -6.75 6.55
CA ILE A 266 20.10 -7.73 6.63
C ILE A 266 20.85 -7.89 5.31
N GLY A 267 22.17 -8.03 5.42
CA GLY A 267 23.09 -8.16 4.29
C GLY A 267 23.77 -6.83 3.97
N GLY A 268 23.89 -6.51 2.68
CA GLY A 268 24.70 -5.37 2.23
C GLY A 268 26.18 -5.53 2.58
N PHE A 269 26.94 -4.44 2.49
CA PHE A 269 28.35 -4.42 2.88
C PHE A 269 28.49 -4.40 4.42
N PRO A 270 29.43 -5.17 5.01
CA PRO A 270 29.66 -5.15 6.45
C PRO A 270 30.01 -3.76 6.99
N GLY A 271 29.21 -3.27 7.94
CA GLY A 271 29.39 -1.97 8.60
C GLY A 271 28.63 -0.81 7.95
N GLU A 272 28.22 -0.93 6.69
CA GLU A 272 27.47 0.12 5.99
C GLU A 272 25.97 0.11 6.35
N PRO A 273 25.30 1.28 6.33
CA PRO A 273 23.84 1.35 6.37
C PRO A 273 23.22 0.56 5.19
N LEU A 274 22.07 -0.06 5.42
CA LEU A 274 21.33 -0.78 4.39
C LEU A 274 19.90 -0.23 4.28
N SER A 275 19.42 -0.14 3.04
CA SER A 275 18.08 0.35 2.74
C SER A 275 16.99 -0.62 3.22
N LEU A 276 15.87 -0.06 3.66
CA LEU A 276 14.62 -0.77 3.92
C LEU A 276 13.95 -1.22 2.61
N SER A 277 14.22 -0.52 1.51
CA SER A 277 13.58 -0.64 0.21
C SER A 277 14.56 -0.38 -0.95
N ALA A 278 14.25 -0.89 -2.14
CA ALA A 278 15.02 -0.66 -3.38
C ALA A 278 14.57 0.61 -4.15
N PHE A 279 13.27 0.88 -4.20
CA PHE A 279 12.63 1.98 -4.92
C PHE A 279 11.21 2.21 -4.37
N PRO A 280 10.63 3.42 -4.48
CA PRO A 280 9.39 3.77 -3.80
C PRO A 280 8.15 3.18 -4.50
N GLY A 281 7.01 3.24 -3.81
CA GLY A 281 5.72 2.83 -4.32
C GLY A 281 5.00 3.86 -5.22
N GLY A 282 5.73 4.66 -5.99
CA GLY A 282 5.15 5.49 -7.06
C GLY A 282 4.79 4.64 -8.28
N ILE A 283 3.91 5.14 -9.16
CA ILE A 283 3.56 4.42 -10.39
C ILE A 283 4.53 4.75 -11.52
N VAL A 284 4.99 3.69 -12.18
CA VAL A 284 5.90 3.72 -13.32
C VAL A 284 5.15 3.38 -14.60
N SER A 285 5.02 4.34 -15.52
CA SER A 285 4.43 4.10 -16.85
C SER A 285 5.50 3.69 -17.86
N LYS A 286 5.10 2.91 -18.88
CA LYS A 286 5.87 2.68 -20.11
C LYS A 286 5.40 3.63 -21.21
N LEU A 287 6.27 3.97 -22.15
CA LEU A 287 5.89 4.77 -23.33
C LEU A 287 4.74 4.14 -24.15
N ALA A 288 4.70 2.81 -24.24
CA ALA A 288 3.63 2.08 -24.93
C ALA A 288 2.26 2.26 -24.28
N ASP A 289 2.20 2.28 -22.95
CA ASP A 289 0.95 2.44 -22.18
C ASP A 289 0.30 3.81 -22.50
N ILE A 290 1.11 4.86 -22.68
CA ILE A 290 0.67 6.21 -23.08
C ILE A 290 0.09 6.19 -24.50
N TYR A 291 0.75 5.52 -25.44
CA TYR A 291 0.29 5.43 -26.83
C TYR A 291 -1.06 4.71 -26.91
N GLN A 292 -1.20 3.59 -26.19
CA GLN A 292 -2.47 2.87 -26.04
C GLN A 292 -3.55 3.77 -25.43
N GLY A 293 -3.22 4.67 -24.51
CA GLY A 293 -4.13 5.69 -24.00
C GLY A 293 -4.67 6.60 -25.10
N PHE A 294 -3.80 7.20 -25.93
CA PHE A 294 -4.23 8.06 -27.05
C PHE A 294 -5.08 7.32 -28.09
N ASP A 295 -4.68 6.10 -28.45
CA ASP A 295 -5.39 5.27 -29.43
C ASP A 295 -6.78 4.84 -28.89
N THR A 296 -6.89 4.50 -27.60
CA THR A 296 -8.15 4.15 -26.93
C THR A 296 -9.07 5.36 -26.81
N ALA A 297 -8.52 6.52 -26.47
CA ALA A 297 -9.20 7.81 -26.42
C ALA A 297 -9.64 8.34 -27.81
N LYS A 298 -9.10 7.76 -28.89
CA LYS A 298 -9.34 8.16 -30.30
C LYS A 298 -8.98 9.62 -30.61
N ILE A 299 -8.03 10.18 -29.86
CA ILE A 299 -7.49 11.53 -30.08
C ILE A 299 -6.10 11.47 -30.71
N THR A 300 -5.66 12.58 -31.32
CA THR A 300 -4.37 12.63 -32.01
C THR A 300 -3.22 12.49 -31.00
N ASN A 301 -2.50 11.38 -31.08
CA ASN A 301 -1.27 11.17 -30.33
C ASN A 301 -0.23 12.26 -30.70
N PRO A 302 0.24 13.09 -29.73
CA PRO A 302 1.20 14.16 -30.01
C PRO A 302 2.65 13.66 -30.14
N PHE A 303 2.91 12.42 -29.71
CA PHE A 303 4.19 11.76 -29.95
C PHE A 303 4.25 11.30 -31.40
N LYS A 304 5.42 11.50 -32.04
CA LYS A 304 5.65 10.98 -33.39
C LYS A 304 5.69 9.44 -33.36
N ALA A 305 5.56 8.85 -34.55
CA ALA A 305 5.50 7.40 -34.80
C ALA A 305 6.44 6.56 -33.89
N PRO A 306 6.03 5.33 -33.51
CA PRO A 306 6.73 4.51 -32.53
C PRO A 306 8.23 4.37 -32.84
N LEU A 307 9.01 4.22 -31.76
CA LEU A 307 10.48 4.22 -31.82
C LEU A 307 10.96 3.28 -32.93
N PRO A 308 11.96 3.68 -33.75
CA PRO A 308 12.40 2.92 -34.92
C PRO A 308 13.19 1.64 -34.57
N TYR A 309 13.11 1.21 -33.32
CA TYR A 309 13.70 0.00 -32.72
C TYR A 309 12.86 -0.36 -31.49
N ASP A 310 12.82 -1.65 -31.13
CA ASP A 310 12.16 -2.11 -29.91
C ASP A 310 12.92 -1.59 -28.67
N ALA A 311 12.22 -0.88 -27.78
CA ALA A 311 12.76 -0.37 -26.54
C ALA A 311 11.66 -0.01 -25.53
N SER A 312 11.84 -0.45 -24.28
CA SER A 312 10.99 -0.06 -23.14
C SER A 312 11.61 1.14 -22.40
N ALA A 313 11.08 2.34 -22.66
CA ALA A 313 11.30 3.49 -21.78
C ALA A 313 10.29 3.43 -20.62
N ARG A 314 10.77 3.59 -19.38
CA ARG A 314 9.98 3.61 -18.14
C ARG A 314 10.36 4.83 -17.31
N PHE A 315 9.38 5.44 -16.65
CA PHE A 315 9.59 6.60 -15.77
C PHE A 315 8.49 6.67 -14.70
N THR A 316 8.80 7.28 -13.56
CA THR A 316 7.83 7.57 -12.49
C THR A 316 6.86 8.65 -12.97
N SER A 317 5.57 8.31 -13.06
CA SER A 317 4.48 9.20 -13.49
C SER A 317 3.78 9.87 -12.31
N LEU A 318 3.68 9.14 -11.19
CA LEU A 318 3.24 9.64 -9.88
C LEU A 318 4.45 9.68 -8.95
N GLU A 319 5.00 10.86 -8.71
CA GLU A 319 6.00 11.11 -7.66
C GLU A 319 5.31 10.90 -6.29
N VAL A 320 5.94 10.18 -5.36
CA VAL A 320 5.42 9.94 -4.01
C VAL A 320 6.34 10.55 -2.93
N PHE A 321 5.76 11.06 -1.86
CA PHE A 321 6.42 11.85 -0.81
C PHE A 321 6.12 11.24 0.57
N LEU A 322 6.87 11.62 1.61
CA LEU A 322 6.39 11.45 2.99
C LEU A 322 5.64 12.71 3.43
N PRO A 323 4.69 12.61 4.39
CA PRO A 323 4.01 13.77 4.96
C PRO A 323 4.98 14.87 5.40
N GLY A 324 4.72 16.10 4.96
CA GLY A 324 5.53 17.27 5.28
C GLY A 324 6.88 17.36 4.55
N ARG A 325 7.10 16.62 3.46
CA ARG A 325 8.32 16.70 2.62
C ARG A 325 8.01 17.15 1.19
N ASP A 326 8.95 17.89 0.61
CA ASP A 326 8.91 18.47 -0.74
C ASP A 326 9.80 17.74 -1.76
N ILE A 327 10.67 16.84 -1.28
CA ILE A 327 11.51 15.94 -2.08
C ILE A 327 10.75 14.61 -2.28
N ALA A 328 10.58 14.18 -3.54
CA ALA A 328 10.00 12.89 -3.86
C ALA A 328 10.93 11.75 -3.41
N LEU A 329 10.35 10.66 -2.92
CA LEU A 329 11.06 9.51 -2.36
C LEU A 329 12.06 8.90 -3.35
N ASP A 330 11.78 8.91 -4.66
CA ASP A 330 12.69 8.50 -5.74
C ASP A 330 14.09 9.14 -5.64
N PHE A 331 14.20 10.29 -4.95
CA PHE A 331 15.45 11.04 -4.76
C PHE A 331 15.81 11.27 -3.28
N ASP A 332 14.95 10.91 -2.31
CA ASP A 332 15.16 11.11 -0.87
C ASP A 332 15.74 9.85 -0.20
N GLY A 333 16.93 9.44 -0.66
CA GLY A 333 17.63 8.24 -0.18
C GLY A 333 17.91 8.21 1.33
N ALA A 334 17.84 9.36 2.01
CA ALA A 334 17.94 9.42 3.48
C ALA A 334 16.75 8.71 4.17
N GLN A 335 15.57 8.70 3.56
CA GLN A 335 14.40 7.99 4.14
C GLN A 335 14.55 6.47 4.05
N TYR A 336 15.39 5.98 3.14
CA TYR A 336 15.52 4.56 2.83
C TYR A 336 16.32 3.82 3.89
N VAL A 337 17.14 4.48 4.70
CA VAL A 337 17.96 3.82 5.72
C VAL A 337 17.07 3.15 6.78
N ALA A 338 17.32 1.86 7.06
CA ALA A 338 16.67 1.13 8.15
C ALA A 338 17.29 1.47 9.52
N ASP A 339 16.51 1.34 10.60
CA ASP A 339 16.97 1.68 11.97
C ASP A 339 18.15 0.79 12.42
N TYR A 340 18.12 -0.49 12.05
CA TYR A 340 19.11 -1.50 12.43
C TYR A 340 19.56 -2.32 11.22
N ARG A 341 20.84 -2.71 11.20
CA ARG A 341 21.45 -3.47 10.09
C ARG A 341 22.21 -4.70 10.59
N LEU A 342 21.83 -5.89 10.12
CA LEU A 342 22.47 -7.17 10.46
C LEU A 342 23.44 -7.64 9.37
N ASN A 343 24.48 -8.37 9.78
CA ASN A 343 25.32 -9.13 8.84
C ASN A 343 24.63 -10.44 8.46
N TYR A 344 24.84 -10.89 7.22
CA TYR A 344 24.70 -12.32 6.93
C TYR A 344 25.87 -13.09 7.57
N THR A 345 25.55 -14.12 8.35
CA THR A 345 26.46 -15.18 8.78
C THR A 345 26.25 -16.41 7.89
N PRO A 346 27.19 -17.38 7.82
CA PRO A 346 26.99 -18.63 7.07
C PRO A 346 25.78 -19.46 7.54
N GLU A 347 25.28 -19.18 8.75
CA GLU A 347 24.13 -19.82 9.38
C GLU A 347 22.83 -19.06 9.11
N ASN A 348 22.73 -17.78 9.48
CA ASN A 348 21.51 -17.00 9.32
C ASN A 348 21.11 -16.81 7.83
N ALA A 349 22.09 -16.85 6.91
CA ALA A 349 21.86 -16.81 5.46
C ALA A 349 21.26 -18.11 4.89
N ARG A 350 21.25 -19.20 5.66
CA ARG A 350 20.69 -20.51 5.30
C ARG A 350 19.49 -20.90 6.14
N HIS A 351 19.44 -20.44 7.40
CA HIS A 351 18.45 -20.81 8.39
C HIS A 351 17.67 -19.55 8.83
N ARG A 352 16.59 -19.23 8.10
CA ARG A 352 15.77 -18.01 8.32
C ARG A 352 15.24 -17.89 9.76
N ALA A 353 14.98 -19.00 10.45
CA ALA A 353 14.61 -19.00 11.87
C ALA A 353 15.72 -18.48 12.81
N VAL A 354 17.01 -18.72 12.50
CA VAL A 354 18.14 -18.17 13.25
C VAL A 354 18.19 -16.65 13.09
N MET A 355 18.01 -16.17 11.85
CA MET A 355 17.89 -14.74 11.55
C MET A 355 16.73 -14.06 12.31
N TRP A 356 15.56 -14.71 12.37
CA TRP A 356 14.42 -14.20 13.15
C TRP A 356 14.69 -14.21 14.66
N ASN A 357 15.40 -15.21 15.18
CA ASN A 357 15.87 -15.23 16.58
C ASN A 357 16.87 -14.11 16.86
N GLU A 358 17.82 -13.82 15.95
CA GLU A 358 18.77 -12.69 16.08
C GLU A 358 18.04 -11.34 16.13
N VAL A 359 17.11 -11.11 15.19
CA VAL A 359 16.25 -9.92 15.17
C VAL A 359 15.45 -9.81 16.46
N ALA A 360 14.81 -10.90 16.91
CA ALA A 360 14.02 -10.93 18.13
C ALA A 360 14.88 -10.69 19.40
N ALA A 361 16.12 -11.18 19.44
CA ALA A 361 17.04 -11.00 20.56
C ALA A 361 17.59 -9.59 20.67
N HIS A 362 17.75 -8.89 19.55
CA HIS A 362 18.07 -7.46 19.55
C HIS A 362 16.82 -6.59 19.82
N ALA A 363 15.66 -6.99 19.32
CA ALA A 363 14.41 -6.24 19.40
C ALA A 363 13.72 -6.28 20.77
N TRP A 364 13.83 -7.40 21.49
CA TRP A 364 13.18 -7.67 22.78
C TRP A 364 14.11 -8.51 23.67
N GLN A 365 14.64 -7.88 24.72
CA GLN A 365 15.49 -8.49 25.75
C GLN A 365 14.66 -8.89 26.98
#